data_AF-A0A7S0Q0R1-F1
#
_entry.id   AF-A0A7S0Q0R1-F1
#
_cell.length_a   1.000
_cell.length_b   1.000
_cell.length_c   1.000
_cell.angle_alpha   90.00
_cell.angle_beta   90.00
_cell.angle_gamma   90.00
#
_symmetry.space_group_name_H-M   'P 1'
#
loop_
_entity.id
_entity.type
_entity.pdbx_description
1 polymer ?
#
loop_
_entity_poly.entity_id
_entity_poly.type
_entity_poly.pdbx_seq_one_letter_code
_entity_poly.pdbx_strand_id
1 'polypeptide(L)'
;KMRKRLGVRAFMASVASRAPVPAATASMNAVERARAVGADLPARNNMSTEQGEDHMHYWWLEHAELFEEARVEWGILHTELYDLERHADELLSPALLGAVRACEQAATAASKAHIALAGAPSYSDDGSPRKDEAPTPSCEVVAEADLPSLSAAMELAEQNVRSLLSEVAPGIWQLSIFTPRFCGLLLEELHHYEASGIPLRRPNGMNRFGAILDHLGLEASLAHLCRRILRPIGAMLFPSLIAQGDADYAYGFVVKYRVGEDVALAEHADASVLTLNANLGIPGFRGGELEFKGTRFLDEAPRDMPPHRVSFASMSPGDGILHLGGQYHAALPLTSGQRMNFVLWMFGKHGVVRVAPYHLEEQLTAMLRWSAFSEEALKLAFEAGTQSADGQ
;
A
#
# COMPACT_ATOMS: atom_id res chain seq x y z
N LYS A 1 -6.51 -13.44 -33.73
CA LYS A 1 -6.83 -12.01 -33.97
C LYS A 1 -8.24 -11.78 -34.55
N MET A 2 -8.77 -12.65 -35.43
CA MET A 2 -10.13 -12.50 -36.01
C MET A 2 -11.28 -12.80 -35.01
N ARG A 3 -11.14 -13.82 -34.13
CA ARG A 3 -12.14 -14.14 -33.08
C ARG A 3 -12.31 -13.06 -32.00
N LYS A 4 -11.24 -12.36 -31.62
CA LYS A 4 -11.31 -11.22 -30.67
C LYS A 4 -12.09 -10.02 -31.24
N ARG A 5 -12.08 -9.80 -32.57
CA ARG A 5 -12.84 -8.71 -33.21
C ARG A 5 -14.33 -9.03 -33.37
N LEU A 6 -14.71 -10.30 -33.50
CA LEU A 6 -16.12 -10.72 -33.52
C LEU A 6 -16.78 -10.61 -32.14
N GLY A 7 -16.05 -10.94 -31.06
CA GLY A 7 -16.53 -10.75 -29.68
C GLY A 7 -16.77 -9.27 -29.34
N VAL A 8 -15.86 -8.38 -29.74
CA VAL A 8 -16.00 -6.92 -29.49
C VAL A 8 -17.16 -6.30 -30.27
N ARG A 9 -17.45 -6.76 -31.50
CA ARG A 9 -18.59 -6.25 -32.29
C ARG A 9 -19.94 -6.77 -31.80
N ALA A 10 -20.02 -8.02 -31.35
CA ALA A 10 -21.23 -8.56 -30.72
C ALA A 10 -21.50 -7.88 -29.35
N PHE A 11 -20.45 -7.56 -28.61
CA PHE A 11 -20.52 -6.83 -27.34
C PHE A 11 -20.96 -5.36 -27.52
N MET A 12 -20.41 -4.64 -28.51
CA MET A 12 -20.85 -3.28 -28.84
C MET A 12 -22.31 -3.20 -29.29
N ALA A 13 -22.84 -4.27 -29.90
CA ALA A 13 -24.27 -4.37 -30.23
C ALA A 13 -25.16 -4.62 -28.99
N SER A 14 -24.63 -5.30 -27.96
CA SER A 14 -25.30 -5.55 -26.67
C SER A 14 -25.40 -4.28 -25.82
N VAL A 15 -24.36 -3.44 -25.83
CA VAL A 15 -24.37 -2.13 -25.15
C VAL A 15 -25.37 -1.14 -25.80
N ALA A 16 -25.71 -1.36 -27.07
CA ALA A 16 -26.64 -0.51 -27.82
C ALA A 16 -28.13 -0.90 -27.71
N SER A 17 -28.47 -2.03 -27.05
CA SER A 17 -29.87 -2.39 -26.77
C SER A 17 -30.11 -2.45 -25.26
N ARG A 18 -30.19 -1.29 -24.61
CA ARG A 18 -30.82 -1.19 -23.29
C ARG A 18 -32.29 -1.61 -23.44
N ALA A 19 -32.61 -2.83 -23.01
CA ALA A 19 -33.99 -3.19 -22.76
C ALA A 19 -34.56 -2.21 -21.72
N PRO A 20 -35.80 -1.72 -21.88
CA PRO A 20 -36.38 -0.80 -20.91
C PRO A 20 -36.42 -1.48 -19.54
N VAL A 21 -35.89 -0.78 -18.54
CA VAL A 21 -35.88 -1.26 -17.14
C VAL A 21 -37.35 -1.50 -16.75
N PRO A 22 -37.73 -2.71 -16.28
CA PRO A 22 -39.12 -3.01 -15.97
C PRO A 22 -39.66 -2.02 -14.93
N ALA A 23 -40.91 -1.55 -15.11
CA ALA A 23 -41.50 -0.44 -14.36
C ALA A 23 -41.44 -0.55 -12.82
N ALA A 24 -41.26 -1.76 -12.27
CA ALA A 24 -41.07 -2.01 -10.84
C ALA A 24 -39.72 -1.50 -10.28
N THR A 25 -38.70 -1.32 -11.12
CA THR A 25 -37.36 -0.80 -10.74
C THR A 25 -37.28 0.72 -10.71
N ALA A 26 -38.26 1.41 -11.29
CA ALA A 26 -38.27 2.88 -11.38
C ALA A 26 -38.55 3.57 -10.03
N SER A 27 -39.02 2.83 -9.01
CA SER A 27 -39.21 3.36 -7.65
C SER A 27 -38.14 2.92 -6.66
N MET A 28 -37.21 2.06 -7.06
CA MET A 28 -36.19 1.52 -6.16
C MET A 28 -35.01 2.49 -6.05
N ASN A 29 -34.54 2.74 -4.84
CA ASN A 29 -33.31 3.52 -4.63
C ASN A 29 -32.06 2.70 -5.04
N ALA A 30 -30.87 3.33 -5.06
CA ALA A 30 -29.68 2.65 -5.55
C ALA A 30 -29.32 1.42 -4.69
N VAL A 31 -29.50 1.51 -3.37
CA VAL A 31 -29.24 0.41 -2.43
C VAL A 31 -30.14 -0.79 -2.70
N GLU A 32 -31.44 -0.56 -2.90
CA GLU A 32 -32.41 -1.62 -3.21
C GLU A 32 -32.09 -2.30 -4.54
N ARG A 33 -31.73 -1.52 -5.58
CA ARG A 33 -31.30 -2.08 -6.87
C ARG A 33 -30.03 -2.91 -6.73
N ALA A 34 -29.04 -2.43 -5.99
CA ALA A 34 -27.80 -3.15 -5.74
C ALA A 34 -28.03 -4.48 -4.99
N ARG A 35 -28.91 -4.49 -3.99
CA ARG A 35 -29.32 -5.72 -3.26
C ARG A 35 -30.00 -6.72 -4.19
N ALA A 36 -30.91 -6.25 -5.05
CA ALA A 36 -31.61 -7.10 -6.00
C ALA A 36 -30.63 -7.77 -6.99
N VAL A 37 -29.71 -7.00 -7.58
CA VAL A 37 -28.65 -7.53 -8.44
C VAL A 37 -27.74 -8.50 -7.66
N GLY A 38 -27.43 -8.17 -6.41
CA GLY A 38 -26.63 -9.00 -5.52
C GLY A 38 -27.24 -10.36 -5.17
N ALA A 39 -28.56 -10.49 -5.22
CA ALA A 39 -29.24 -11.76 -4.96
C ALA A 39 -28.92 -12.83 -6.03
N ASP A 40 -28.60 -12.39 -7.25
CA ASP A 40 -28.20 -13.25 -8.36
C ASP A 40 -26.68 -13.50 -8.39
N LEU A 41 -25.93 -13.04 -7.38
CA LEU A 41 -24.48 -13.22 -7.31
C LEU A 41 -24.14 -14.72 -7.28
N PRO A 42 -23.35 -15.23 -8.25
CA PRO A 42 -22.89 -16.61 -8.25
C PRO A 42 -22.16 -16.99 -6.97
N ALA A 43 -22.38 -18.21 -6.49
CA ALA A 43 -21.81 -18.69 -5.23
C ALA A 43 -20.28 -18.62 -5.23
N ARG A 44 -19.71 -18.09 -4.13
CA ARG A 44 -18.25 -17.92 -3.91
C ARG A 44 -17.43 -19.23 -3.94
N ASN A 45 -18.07 -20.40 -4.03
CA ASN A 45 -17.40 -21.71 -3.98
C ASN A 45 -17.18 -22.36 -5.36
N ASN A 46 -17.82 -21.88 -6.43
CA ASN A 46 -17.75 -22.48 -7.78
C ASN A 46 -16.62 -21.90 -8.66
N MET A 47 -15.61 -21.28 -8.06
CA MET A 47 -14.72 -20.33 -8.75
C MET A 47 -13.34 -20.87 -9.13
N SER A 48 -13.09 -22.18 -9.08
CA SER A 48 -11.78 -22.77 -9.40
C SER A 48 -11.51 -22.96 -10.90
N THR A 49 -12.44 -22.57 -11.77
CA THR A 49 -12.28 -22.66 -13.23
C THR A 49 -12.08 -21.28 -13.84
N GLU A 50 -11.14 -21.17 -14.80
CA GLU A 50 -10.79 -19.93 -15.51
C GLU A 50 -12.02 -19.23 -16.12
N GLN A 51 -12.98 -20.02 -16.63
CA GLN A 51 -14.25 -19.52 -17.18
C GLN A 51 -15.18 -18.91 -16.11
N GLY A 52 -15.17 -19.44 -14.89
CA GLY A 52 -15.96 -18.90 -13.78
C GLY A 52 -15.38 -17.60 -13.23
N GLU A 53 -14.04 -17.46 -13.24
CA GLU A 53 -13.36 -16.23 -12.82
C GLU A 53 -13.58 -15.08 -13.80
N ASP A 54 -13.46 -15.33 -15.11
CA ASP A 54 -13.71 -14.34 -16.16
C ASP A 54 -15.16 -13.84 -16.13
N HIS A 55 -16.13 -14.75 -16.08
CA HIS A 55 -17.55 -14.38 -16.01
C HIS A 55 -17.84 -13.49 -14.79
N MET A 56 -17.22 -13.78 -13.66
CA MET A 56 -17.40 -12.96 -12.46
C MET A 56 -16.74 -11.60 -12.56
N HIS A 57 -15.55 -11.53 -13.15
CA HIS A 57 -14.88 -10.26 -13.38
C HIS A 57 -15.75 -9.32 -14.22
N TYR A 58 -16.33 -9.80 -15.33
CA TYR A 58 -17.19 -8.98 -16.18
C TYR A 58 -18.50 -8.57 -15.49
N TRP A 59 -19.12 -9.45 -14.72
CA TRP A 59 -20.32 -9.12 -13.94
C TRP A 59 -20.05 -8.00 -12.92
N TRP A 60 -18.90 -8.04 -12.24
CA TRP A 60 -18.49 -6.96 -11.34
C TRP A 60 -18.25 -5.64 -12.07
N LEU A 61 -17.65 -5.69 -13.26
CA LEU A 61 -17.45 -4.49 -14.09
C LEU A 61 -18.78 -3.91 -14.58
N GLU A 62 -19.73 -4.77 -14.97
CA GLU A 62 -21.05 -4.38 -15.46
C GLU A 62 -21.88 -3.65 -14.39
N HIS A 63 -21.72 -4.02 -13.12
CA HIS A 63 -22.48 -3.45 -12.00
C HIS A 63 -21.68 -2.51 -11.10
N ALA A 64 -20.43 -2.19 -11.46
CA ALA A 64 -19.54 -1.36 -10.64
C ALA A 64 -20.16 0.01 -10.32
N GLU A 65 -20.67 0.72 -11.33
CA GLU A 65 -21.30 2.03 -11.18
C GLU A 65 -22.51 1.97 -10.22
N LEU A 66 -23.37 0.97 -10.36
CA LEU A 66 -24.52 0.78 -9.47
C LEU A 66 -24.09 0.56 -8.01
N PHE A 67 -23.05 -0.22 -7.78
CA PHE A 67 -22.56 -0.50 -6.43
C PHE A 67 -21.86 0.72 -5.81
N GLU A 68 -21.20 1.54 -6.62
CA GLU A 68 -20.65 2.82 -6.19
C GLU A 68 -21.76 3.80 -5.82
N GLU A 69 -22.76 3.99 -6.68
CA GLU A 69 -23.95 4.81 -6.40
C GLU A 69 -24.65 4.36 -5.11
N ALA A 70 -24.85 3.06 -4.94
CA ALA A 70 -25.47 2.50 -3.75
C ALA A 70 -24.65 2.76 -2.48
N ARG A 71 -23.32 2.69 -2.55
CA ARG A 71 -22.46 3.00 -1.40
C ARG A 71 -22.49 4.48 -1.04
N VAL A 72 -22.49 5.36 -2.03
CA VAL A 72 -22.66 6.81 -1.82
C VAL A 72 -24.00 7.11 -1.16
N GLU A 73 -25.09 6.46 -1.61
CA GLU A 73 -26.43 6.60 -1.02
C GLU A 73 -26.50 6.02 0.41
N TRP A 74 -25.83 4.90 0.67
CA TRP A 74 -25.76 4.29 2.00
C TRP A 74 -24.97 5.13 3.01
N GLY A 75 -23.93 5.81 2.53
CA GLY A 75 -23.07 6.69 3.32
C GLY A 75 -22.00 5.96 4.12
N ILE A 76 -20.99 6.73 4.52
CA ILE A 76 -19.86 6.29 5.34
C ILE A 76 -20.16 6.51 6.83
N LEU A 77 -19.61 5.66 7.71
CA LEU A 77 -19.83 5.77 9.15
C LEU A 77 -18.73 6.60 9.84
N HIS A 78 -17.47 6.39 9.45
CA HIS A 78 -16.29 7.03 10.05
C HIS A 78 -15.49 7.80 9.00
N THR A 79 -15.80 9.09 8.87
CA THR A 79 -15.12 10.01 7.93
C THR A 79 -13.59 10.05 8.09
N GLU A 80 -13.10 9.82 9.30
CA GLU A 80 -11.69 9.87 9.66
C GLU A 80 -10.84 8.83 8.90
N LEU A 81 -11.43 7.68 8.54
CA LEU A 81 -10.75 6.64 7.77
C LEU A 81 -10.42 7.06 6.33
N TYR A 82 -11.15 8.03 5.80
CA TYR A 82 -11.08 8.47 4.41
C TYR A 82 -10.13 9.66 4.19
N ASP A 83 -9.64 10.24 5.29
CA ASP A 83 -8.65 11.32 5.30
C ASP A 83 -7.57 11.03 6.36
N LEU A 84 -6.79 9.97 6.11
CA LEU A 84 -5.73 9.55 7.03
C LEU A 84 -4.67 10.65 7.23
N GLU A 85 -4.45 11.50 6.23
CA GLU A 85 -3.49 12.60 6.34
C GLU A 85 -3.88 13.57 7.46
N ARG A 86 -5.15 14.00 7.47
CA ARG A 86 -5.69 14.91 8.48
C ARG A 86 -5.79 14.26 9.86
N HIS A 87 -6.06 12.96 9.91
CA HIS A 87 -6.29 12.22 11.16
C HIS A 87 -5.09 11.34 11.57
N ALA A 88 -3.90 11.58 11.02
CA ALA A 88 -2.72 10.74 11.25
C ALA A 88 -2.37 10.59 12.74
N ASP A 89 -2.46 11.68 13.53
CA ASP A 89 -2.17 11.66 14.97
C ASP A 89 -3.14 10.81 15.80
N GLU A 90 -4.36 10.59 15.29
CA GLU A 90 -5.36 9.73 15.95
C GLU A 90 -5.26 8.27 15.51
N LEU A 91 -4.89 8.04 14.24
CA LEU A 91 -5.05 6.75 13.56
C LEU A 91 -3.74 5.98 13.41
N LEU A 92 -2.59 6.65 13.39
CA LEU A 92 -1.27 6.03 13.31
C LEU A 92 -0.57 6.00 14.67
N SER A 93 0.30 5.02 14.86
CA SER A 93 1.14 4.89 16.05
C SER A 93 1.90 6.20 16.33
N PRO A 94 1.75 6.82 17.52
CA PRO A 94 2.42 8.08 17.84
C PRO A 94 3.95 7.98 17.79
N ALA A 95 4.51 6.83 18.19
CA ALA A 95 5.94 6.58 18.13
C ALA A 95 6.44 6.55 16.68
N LEU A 96 5.70 5.85 15.81
CA LEU A 96 6.02 5.77 14.39
C LEU A 96 5.91 7.14 13.72
N LEU A 97 4.80 7.84 13.93
CA LEU A 97 4.56 9.15 13.31
C LEU A 97 5.58 10.19 13.79
N GLY A 98 5.95 10.16 15.07
CA GLY A 98 7.00 11.02 15.62
C GLY A 98 8.37 10.75 14.97
N ALA A 99 8.74 9.48 14.80
CA ALA A 99 10.00 9.11 14.16
C ALA A 99 10.04 9.47 12.66
N VAL A 100 8.93 9.29 11.94
CA VAL A 100 8.78 9.71 10.54
C VAL A 100 8.94 11.22 10.40
N ARG A 101 8.25 12.01 11.23
CA ARG A 101 8.36 13.48 11.22
C ARG A 101 9.78 13.96 11.50
N ALA A 102 10.50 13.30 12.41
CA ALA A 102 11.90 13.62 12.68
C ALA A 102 12.80 13.35 11.47
N CYS A 103 12.55 12.27 10.74
CA CYS A 103 13.25 11.97 9.49
C CYS A 103 12.94 13.00 8.40
N GLU A 104 11.67 13.37 8.21
CA GLU A 104 11.23 14.41 7.25
C GLU A 104 11.94 15.76 7.54
N GLN A 105 12.04 16.14 8.82
CA GLN A 105 12.73 17.36 9.25
C GLN A 105 14.24 17.30 8.99
N ALA A 106 14.90 16.20 9.37
CA ALA A 106 16.33 16.02 9.14
C ALA A 106 16.67 16.00 7.64
N ALA A 107 15.87 15.31 6.83
CA ALA A 107 16.03 15.24 5.39
C ALA A 107 15.86 16.62 4.72
N THR A 108 14.89 17.42 5.20
CA THR A 108 14.69 18.79 4.71
C THR A 108 15.88 19.69 5.04
N ALA A 109 16.43 19.59 6.26
CA ALA A 109 17.60 20.36 6.67
C ALA A 109 18.84 19.98 5.84
N ALA A 110 19.10 18.68 5.68
CA ALA A 110 20.19 18.17 4.86
C ALA A 110 20.07 18.59 3.38
N SER A 111 18.87 18.50 2.80
CA SER A 111 18.61 18.92 1.41
C SER A 111 18.90 20.41 1.20
N LYS A 112 18.41 21.27 2.11
CA LYS A 112 18.65 22.72 2.03
C LYS A 112 20.14 23.08 2.11
N ALA A 113 20.89 22.43 3.00
CA ALA A 113 22.32 22.64 3.14
C ALA A 113 23.11 22.22 1.88
N HIS A 114 22.74 21.09 1.28
CA HIS A 114 23.41 20.57 0.09
C HIS A 114 23.28 21.54 -1.10
N ILE A 115 22.10 22.12 -1.29
CA ILE A 115 21.82 23.09 -2.36
C ILE A 115 22.55 24.41 -2.14
N ALA A 116 22.56 24.91 -0.91
CA ALA A 116 23.25 26.14 -0.63
C ALA A 116 24.76 26.05 -0.89
N LEU A 117 25.34 24.86 -0.71
CA LEU A 117 26.73 24.57 -1.07
C LEU A 117 26.94 24.37 -2.56
N ALA A 118 25.96 23.78 -3.28
CA ALA A 118 25.99 23.66 -4.73
C ALA A 118 25.85 25.03 -5.46
N GLY A 119 25.28 26.03 -4.78
CA GLY A 119 25.06 27.39 -5.30
C GLY A 119 23.82 27.51 -6.20
N ALA A 120 23.13 28.66 -6.14
CA ALA A 120 21.97 28.91 -6.99
C ALA A 120 22.41 29.19 -8.45
N PRO A 121 21.68 28.71 -9.47
CA PRO A 121 21.96 29.05 -10.86
C PRO A 121 21.84 30.57 -11.07
N SER A 122 22.84 31.19 -11.71
CA SER A 122 22.78 32.61 -12.05
C SER A 122 21.86 32.82 -13.27
N TYR A 123 21.03 33.86 -13.22
CA TYR A 123 20.12 34.24 -14.29
C TYR A 123 20.59 35.56 -14.93
N SER A 124 20.45 35.69 -16.24
CA SER A 124 20.63 36.97 -16.94
C SER A 124 19.43 37.91 -16.72
N ASP A 125 19.59 39.19 -17.06
CA ASP A 125 18.53 40.21 -16.93
C ASP A 125 17.24 39.88 -17.69
N ASP A 126 17.30 38.94 -18.65
CA ASP A 126 16.16 38.43 -19.40
C ASP A 126 15.47 37.21 -18.76
N GLY A 127 15.95 36.75 -17.59
CA GLY A 127 15.41 35.60 -16.87
C GLY A 127 15.84 34.24 -17.41
N SER A 128 16.79 34.17 -18.35
CA SER A 128 17.36 32.90 -18.81
C SER A 128 18.54 32.43 -17.92
N PRO A 129 18.73 31.12 -17.69
CA PRO A 129 19.86 30.62 -16.92
C PRO A 129 21.18 30.85 -17.66
N ARG A 130 22.17 31.48 -17.02
CA ARG A 130 23.52 31.66 -17.59
C ARG A 130 24.25 30.31 -17.59
N LYS A 131 24.55 29.80 -18.78
CA LYS A 131 25.22 28.49 -18.96
C LYS A 131 26.73 28.51 -18.70
N ASP A 132 27.33 29.70 -18.62
CA ASP A 132 28.78 29.89 -18.63
C ASP A 132 29.37 30.35 -17.28
N GLU A 133 28.51 30.56 -16.26
CA GLU A 133 28.93 30.92 -14.90
C GLU A 133 28.74 29.72 -13.97
N ALA A 134 29.82 29.25 -13.35
CA ALA A 134 29.72 28.26 -12.29
C ALA A 134 28.88 28.83 -11.13
N PRO A 135 27.88 28.10 -10.62
CA PRO A 135 27.08 28.56 -9.49
C PRO A 135 28.00 28.90 -8.33
N THR A 136 27.86 30.11 -7.80
CA THR A 136 28.69 30.58 -6.68
C THR A 136 27.91 30.34 -5.38
N PRO A 137 28.49 29.62 -4.41
CA PRO A 137 27.87 29.46 -3.11
C PRO A 137 27.76 30.85 -2.46
N SER A 138 26.57 31.19 -1.95
CA SER A 138 26.40 32.44 -1.20
C SER A 138 27.27 32.41 0.06
N CYS A 139 28.17 33.39 0.18
CA CYS A 139 29.24 33.42 1.20
C CYS A 139 28.73 33.39 2.65
N GLU A 140 27.48 33.80 2.91
CA GLU A 140 26.85 33.71 4.23
C GLU A 140 26.41 32.28 4.60
N VAL A 141 26.15 31.40 3.64
CA VAL A 141 25.56 30.06 3.91
C VAL A 141 26.60 28.96 4.13
N VAL A 142 27.81 29.13 3.57
CA VAL A 142 28.93 28.19 3.78
C VAL A 142 29.38 28.13 5.26
N ALA A 143 29.04 29.15 6.06
CA ALA A 143 29.44 29.25 7.46
C ALA A 143 28.48 28.56 8.45
N GLU A 144 27.22 28.25 8.07
CA GLU A 144 26.21 27.67 8.99
C GLU A 144 25.91 26.18 8.76
N ALA A 145 26.22 25.62 7.58
CA ALA A 145 25.89 24.24 7.24
C ALA A 145 27.04 23.26 7.58
N ASP A 146 27.08 22.77 8.82
CA ASP A 146 27.92 21.63 9.21
C ASP A 146 27.36 20.32 8.60
N LEU A 147 27.74 20.04 7.35
CA LEU A 147 27.30 18.85 6.59
C LEU A 147 27.51 17.53 7.36
N PRO A 148 28.69 17.25 7.97
CA PRO A 148 28.86 16.09 8.83
C PRO A 148 27.81 15.96 9.93
N SER A 149 27.50 17.07 10.62
CA SER A 149 26.47 17.09 11.67
C SER A 149 25.07 16.82 11.11
N LEU A 150 24.72 17.37 9.95
CA LEU A 150 23.44 17.12 9.29
C LEU A 150 23.29 15.67 8.80
N SER A 151 24.36 15.07 8.27
CA SER A 151 24.37 13.65 7.90
C SER A 151 24.17 12.76 9.13
N ALA A 152 24.89 13.05 10.23
CA ALA A 152 24.74 12.32 11.48
C ALA A 152 23.33 12.47 12.07
N ALA A 153 22.72 13.65 11.96
CA ALA A 153 21.33 13.88 12.40
C ALA A 153 20.32 13.07 11.56
N MET A 154 20.51 12.98 10.24
CA MET A 154 19.67 12.16 9.36
C MET A 154 19.81 10.66 9.68
N GLU A 155 21.04 10.18 9.85
CA GLU A 155 21.30 8.78 10.24
C GLU A 155 20.67 8.45 11.60
N LEU A 156 20.80 9.34 12.58
CA LEU A 156 20.17 9.16 13.90
C LEU A 156 18.65 9.13 13.82
N ALA A 157 18.04 10.03 13.04
CA ALA A 157 16.59 10.06 12.85
C ALA A 157 16.09 8.76 12.22
N GLU A 158 16.76 8.27 11.19
CA GLU A 158 16.42 7.00 10.56
C GLU A 158 16.64 5.79 11.48
N GLN A 159 17.70 5.80 12.28
CA GLN A 159 17.94 4.78 13.30
C GLN A 159 16.82 4.73 14.35
N ASN A 160 16.19 5.88 14.65
CA ASN A 160 15.02 5.93 15.52
C ASN A 160 13.78 5.30 14.87
N VAL A 161 13.62 5.37 13.54
CA VAL A 161 12.59 4.58 12.85
C VAL A 161 12.94 3.11 12.96
N ARG A 162 14.18 2.72 12.62
CA ARG A 162 14.65 1.32 12.65
C ARG A 162 14.47 0.66 14.01
N SER A 163 14.66 1.38 15.12
CA SER A 163 14.51 0.85 16.48
C SER A 163 13.06 0.52 16.86
N LEU A 164 12.07 1.02 16.11
CA LEU A 164 10.66 0.65 16.28
C LEU A 164 10.31 -0.69 15.62
N LEU A 165 11.19 -1.22 14.76
CA LEU A 165 10.96 -2.49 14.07
C LEU A 165 11.70 -3.63 14.77
N SER A 166 11.04 -4.78 14.85
CA SER A 166 11.66 -6.03 15.30
C SER A 166 11.71 -7.03 14.16
N GLU A 167 12.89 -7.57 13.86
CA GLU A 167 13.00 -8.69 12.91
C GLU A 167 12.58 -9.98 13.63
N VAL A 168 11.41 -10.51 13.28
CA VAL A 168 10.85 -11.73 13.92
C VAL A 168 11.29 -13.01 13.21
N ALA A 169 11.73 -12.88 11.96
CA ALA A 169 12.38 -13.90 11.15
C ALA A 169 13.17 -13.21 10.03
N PRO A 170 14.12 -13.87 9.34
CA PRO A 170 14.91 -13.23 8.29
C PRO A 170 14.04 -12.54 7.23
N GLY A 171 14.15 -11.22 7.12
CA GLY A 171 13.38 -10.40 6.18
C GLY A 171 11.93 -10.13 6.58
N ILE A 172 11.50 -10.55 7.78
CA ILE A 172 10.13 -10.38 8.31
C ILE A 172 10.16 -9.43 9.51
N TRP A 173 9.54 -8.27 9.36
CA TRP A 173 9.62 -7.17 10.32
C TRP A 173 8.28 -6.90 10.98
N GLN A 174 8.25 -6.83 12.29
CA GLN A 174 7.09 -6.40 13.07
C GLN A 174 7.18 -4.91 13.39
N LEU A 175 6.07 -4.18 13.25
CA LEU A 175 5.94 -2.76 13.58
C LEU A 175 4.52 -2.44 14.05
N SER A 176 4.37 -1.61 15.09
CA SER A 176 3.07 -1.02 15.48
C SER A 176 2.75 0.17 14.58
N ILE A 177 1.77 0.02 13.70
CA ILE A 177 1.49 0.99 12.62
C ILE A 177 0.23 1.79 12.92
N PHE A 178 -0.85 1.09 13.29
CA PHE A 178 -2.14 1.70 13.55
C PHE A 178 -2.40 1.79 15.05
N THR A 179 -3.23 2.76 15.44
CA THR A 179 -3.79 2.80 16.80
C THR A 179 -4.93 1.78 16.93
N PRO A 180 -5.26 1.33 18.16
CA PRO A 180 -6.48 0.56 18.39
C PRO A 180 -7.75 1.29 17.95
N ARG A 181 -7.74 2.63 17.95
CA ARG A 181 -8.83 3.46 17.42
C ARG A 181 -9.03 3.22 15.92
N PHE A 182 -7.97 3.28 15.11
CA PHE A 182 -8.07 2.95 13.68
C PHE A 182 -8.65 1.56 13.46
N CYS A 183 -8.17 0.55 14.20
CA CYS A 183 -8.68 -0.81 14.07
C CYS A 183 -10.18 -0.91 14.41
N GLY A 184 -10.63 -0.25 15.48
CA GLY A 184 -12.03 -0.21 15.87
C GLY A 184 -12.90 0.45 14.79
N LEU A 185 -12.53 1.66 14.35
CA LEU A 185 -13.26 2.39 13.30
C LEU A 185 -13.34 1.57 12.02
N LEU A 186 -12.25 0.93 11.58
CA LEU A 186 -12.26 0.14 10.35
C LEU A 186 -13.15 -1.10 10.48
N LEU A 187 -13.16 -1.77 11.64
CA LEU A 187 -14.07 -2.91 11.88
C LEU A 187 -15.54 -2.47 11.90
N GLU A 188 -15.84 -1.33 12.53
CA GLU A 188 -17.19 -0.74 12.55
C GLU A 188 -17.65 -0.34 11.15
N GLU A 189 -16.78 0.30 10.35
CA GLU A 189 -17.05 0.67 8.96
C GLU A 189 -17.34 -0.57 8.09
N LEU A 190 -16.55 -1.63 8.23
CA LEU A 190 -16.75 -2.88 7.50
C LEU A 190 -18.09 -3.54 7.88
N HIS A 191 -18.44 -3.57 9.17
CA HIS A 191 -19.75 -4.07 9.61
C HIS A 191 -20.90 -3.20 9.07
N HIS A 192 -20.73 -1.88 9.00
CA HIS A 192 -21.70 -0.95 8.41
C HIS A 192 -21.94 -1.26 6.93
N TYR A 193 -20.89 -1.52 6.15
CA TYR A 193 -21.02 -1.95 4.77
C TYR A 193 -21.61 -3.36 4.63
N GLU A 194 -21.25 -4.31 5.49
CA GLU A 194 -21.88 -5.64 5.49
C GLU A 194 -23.39 -5.55 5.77
N ALA A 195 -23.80 -4.70 6.72
CA ALA A 195 -25.20 -4.46 7.06
C ALA A 195 -26.00 -3.80 5.93
N SER A 196 -25.32 -3.11 5.01
CA SER A 196 -25.96 -2.53 3.83
C SER A 196 -26.55 -3.59 2.89
N GLY A 197 -26.03 -4.82 2.88
CA GLY A 197 -26.40 -5.84 1.90
C GLY A 197 -25.98 -5.53 0.46
N ILE A 198 -25.23 -4.44 0.23
CA ILE A 198 -24.63 -4.14 -1.06
C ILE A 198 -23.50 -5.16 -1.31
N PRO A 199 -23.41 -5.78 -2.50
CA PRO A 199 -22.38 -6.76 -2.78
C PRO A 199 -20.95 -6.24 -2.55
N LEU A 200 -20.18 -6.99 -1.75
CA LEU A 200 -18.75 -6.80 -1.56
C LEU A 200 -17.96 -7.82 -2.40
N ARG A 201 -17.04 -7.29 -3.22
CA ARG A 201 -16.15 -8.10 -4.04
C ARG A 201 -15.10 -8.79 -3.17
N ARG A 202 -14.77 -10.04 -3.53
CA ARG A 202 -13.71 -10.79 -2.84
C ARG A 202 -12.37 -10.03 -2.87
N PRO A 203 -11.55 -10.09 -1.81
CA PRO A 203 -10.30 -9.33 -1.73
C PRO A 203 -9.27 -9.71 -2.80
N ASN A 204 -9.16 -10.99 -3.13
CA ASN A 204 -8.24 -11.49 -4.15
C ASN A 204 -8.70 -12.87 -4.65
N GLY A 205 -7.89 -13.51 -5.52
CA GLY A 205 -8.22 -14.81 -6.09
C GLY A 205 -8.28 -15.97 -5.07
N MET A 206 -7.58 -15.84 -3.94
CA MET A 206 -7.40 -16.90 -2.94
C MET A 206 -8.26 -16.71 -1.68
N ASN A 207 -8.62 -15.47 -1.33
CA ASN A 207 -9.51 -15.13 -0.22
C ASN A 207 -10.93 -14.88 -0.72
N ARG A 208 -11.91 -15.58 -0.14
CA ARG A 208 -13.33 -15.46 -0.47
C ARG A 208 -14.04 -14.40 0.39
N PHE A 209 -13.52 -14.08 1.57
CA PHE A 209 -14.16 -13.18 2.53
C PHE A 209 -13.27 -12.00 2.92
N GLY A 210 -13.89 -10.83 3.04
CA GLY A 210 -13.23 -9.54 3.26
C GLY A 210 -13.74 -8.46 2.31
N ALA A 211 -12.98 -7.38 2.17
CA ALA A 211 -13.34 -6.24 1.31
C ALA A 211 -12.11 -5.62 0.65
N ILE A 212 -12.30 -5.05 -0.54
CA ILE A 212 -11.31 -4.20 -1.21
C ILE A 212 -11.55 -2.78 -0.71
N LEU A 213 -10.54 -2.15 -0.10
CA LEU A 213 -10.70 -0.88 0.59
C LEU A 213 -10.83 0.31 -0.38
N ASP A 214 -10.17 0.24 -1.54
CA ASP A 214 -10.36 1.22 -2.62
C ASP A 214 -11.83 1.29 -3.03
N HIS A 215 -12.51 0.15 -3.20
CA HIS A 215 -13.93 0.14 -3.57
C HIS A 215 -14.86 0.75 -2.50
N LEU A 216 -14.36 0.94 -1.28
CA LEU A 216 -15.08 1.61 -0.20
C LEU A 216 -14.79 3.10 -0.14
N GLY A 217 -13.79 3.61 -0.87
CA GLY A 217 -13.40 5.02 -0.94
C GLY A 217 -12.10 5.38 -0.21
N LEU A 218 -11.31 4.39 0.26
CA LEU A 218 -10.12 4.65 1.09
C LEU A 218 -8.84 4.95 0.26
N GLU A 219 -8.94 5.16 -1.05
CA GLU A 219 -7.78 5.29 -1.95
C GLU A 219 -6.80 6.38 -1.50
N ALA A 220 -7.31 7.54 -1.07
CA ALA A 220 -6.49 8.66 -0.62
C ALA A 220 -5.71 8.31 0.66
N SER A 221 -6.38 7.71 1.64
CA SER A 221 -5.76 7.25 2.89
C SER A 221 -4.69 6.19 2.65
N LEU A 222 -4.96 5.23 1.76
CA LEU A 222 -4.02 4.17 1.40
C LEU A 222 -2.81 4.74 0.65
N ALA A 223 -3.02 5.69 -0.25
CA ALA A 223 -1.96 6.41 -0.92
C ALA A 223 -1.07 7.19 0.07
N HIS A 224 -1.67 7.86 1.06
CA HIS A 224 -0.93 8.57 2.11
C HIS A 224 -0.07 7.60 2.93
N LEU A 225 -0.67 6.52 3.44
CA LEU A 225 0.03 5.47 4.20
C LEU A 225 1.19 4.88 3.39
N CYS A 226 0.93 4.54 2.13
CA CYS A 226 1.89 3.96 1.21
C CYS A 226 3.10 4.88 0.99
N ARG A 227 2.86 6.11 0.49
CA ARG A 227 3.95 7.00 0.04
C ARG A 227 4.74 7.64 1.17
N ARG A 228 4.05 8.02 2.25
CA ARG A 228 4.65 8.76 3.37
C ARG A 228 5.29 7.86 4.40
N ILE A 229 4.64 6.75 4.73
CA ILE A 229 5.06 5.90 5.85
C ILE A 229 5.80 4.68 5.33
N LEU A 230 5.15 3.87 4.49
CA LEU A 230 5.65 2.52 4.21
C LEU A 230 6.73 2.47 3.13
N ARG A 231 6.69 3.33 2.11
CA ARG A 231 7.72 3.41 1.07
C ARG A 231 9.11 3.72 1.63
N PRO A 232 9.32 4.79 2.44
CA PRO A 232 10.65 5.06 3.01
C PRO A 232 11.12 3.95 3.98
N ILE A 233 10.21 3.36 4.76
CA ILE A 233 10.53 2.21 5.61
C ILE A 233 10.93 1.00 4.76
N GLY A 234 10.20 0.71 3.69
CA GLY A 234 10.52 -0.36 2.74
C GLY A 234 11.91 -0.19 2.14
N ALA A 235 12.21 0.99 1.62
CA ALA A 235 13.52 1.31 1.06
C ALA A 235 14.65 1.31 2.12
N MET A 236 14.33 1.54 3.40
CA MET A 236 15.27 1.39 4.52
C MET A 236 15.59 -0.08 4.82
N LEU A 237 14.56 -0.94 4.82
CA LEU A 237 14.71 -2.35 5.17
C LEU A 237 15.29 -3.18 4.01
N PHE A 238 14.92 -2.82 2.77
CA PHE A 238 15.24 -3.55 1.55
C PHE A 238 15.82 -2.60 0.48
N PRO A 239 16.94 -1.92 0.76
CA PRO A 239 17.46 -0.86 -0.10
C PRO A 239 17.84 -1.35 -1.50
N SER A 240 18.17 -2.63 -1.64
CA SER A 240 18.49 -3.25 -2.92
C SER A 240 17.26 -3.66 -3.74
N LEU A 241 16.04 -3.59 -3.19
CA LEU A 241 14.83 -4.09 -3.86
C LEU A 241 13.71 -3.05 -3.98
N ILE A 242 13.81 -1.96 -3.22
CA ILE A 242 12.84 -0.86 -3.22
C ILE A 242 13.61 0.43 -3.42
N ALA A 243 13.47 1.04 -4.60
CA ALA A 243 14.14 2.28 -4.96
C ALA A 243 13.13 3.39 -5.31
N GLN A 244 13.62 4.45 -5.96
CA GLN A 244 12.80 5.59 -6.35
C GLN A 244 11.71 5.19 -7.36
N GLY A 245 10.46 5.53 -7.07
CA GLY A 245 9.32 5.26 -7.93
C GLY A 245 8.72 3.85 -7.80
N ASP A 246 9.29 3.01 -6.93
CA ASP A 246 8.59 1.85 -6.40
C ASP A 246 7.65 2.27 -5.27
N ALA A 247 6.65 1.44 -4.98
CA ALA A 247 5.71 1.65 -3.88
C ALA A 247 4.94 2.99 -3.99
N ASP A 248 4.64 3.44 -5.21
CA ASP A 248 3.82 4.64 -5.46
C ASP A 248 2.32 4.34 -5.59
N TYR A 249 2.01 3.09 -5.94
CA TYR A 249 0.67 2.54 -6.03
C TYR A 249 0.56 1.37 -5.06
N ALA A 250 -0.62 1.24 -4.44
CA ALA A 250 -0.91 0.16 -3.52
C ALA A 250 -2.31 -0.39 -3.74
N TYR A 251 -2.50 -1.65 -3.36
CA TYR A 251 -3.79 -2.33 -3.35
C TYR A 251 -4.11 -2.73 -1.91
N GLY A 252 -5.08 -2.03 -1.32
CA GLY A 252 -5.49 -2.22 0.06
C GLY A 252 -6.74 -3.09 0.17
N PHE A 253 -6.70 -4.08 1.04
CA PHE A 253 -7.83 -4.97 1.27
C PHE A 253 -7.83 -5.53 2.69
N VAL A 254 -8.99 -6.00 3.14
CA VAL A 254 -9.13 -6.74 4.40
C VAL A 254 -9.44 -8.19 4.08
N VAL A 255 -8.81 -9.11 4.79
CA VAL A 255 -9.12 -10.55 4.74
C VAL A 255 -9.80 -10.98 6.02
N LYS A 256 -10.76 -11.90 5.89
CA LYS A 256 -11.49 -12.47 7.03
C LYS A 256 -11.33 -14.00 7.05
N TYR A 257 -10.91 -14.51 8.20
CA TYR A 257 -10.86 -15.93 8.49
C TYR A 257 -11.82 -16.28 9.63
N ARG A 258 -12.62 -17.33 9.45
CA ARG A 258 -13.59 -17.83 10.42
C ARG A 258 -13.94 -19.29 10.11
N VAL A 259 -14.20 -20.10 11.15
CA VAL A 259 -14.71 -21.47 10.97
C VAL A 259 -16.04 -21.44 10.20
N GLY A 260 -16.12 -22.19 9.10
CA GLY A 260 -17.25 -22.19 8.16
C GLY A 260 -17.08 -21.26 6.96
N GLU A 261 -16.08 -20.38 6.98
CA GLU A 261 -15.67 -19.50 5.87
C GLU A 261 -14.28 -19.93 5.35
N ASP A 262 -13.36 -18.98 5.16
CA ASP A 262 -11.92 -19.26 4.99
C ASP A 262 -11.28 -19.53 6.35
N VAL A 263 -10.47 -20.59 6.46
CA VAL A 263 -9.71 -20.89 7.67
C VAL A 263 -8.20 -20.87 7.44
N ALA A 264 -7.74 -20.99 6.20
CA ALA A 264 -6.34 -21.06 5.83
C ALA A 264 -6.15 -20.43 4.45
N LEU A 265 -4.89 -20.19 4.09
CA LEU A 265 -4.50 -19.74 2.77
C LEU A 265 -3.27 -20.54 2.33
N ALA A 266 -3.33 -21.15 1.15
CA ALA A 266 -2.24 -21.97 0.62
C ALA A 266 -0.95 -21.15 0.44
N GLU A 267 0.19 -21.84 0.42
CA GLU A 267 1.50 -21.20 0.23
C GLU A 267 1.57 -20.45 -1.11
N HIS A 268 1.93 -19.17 -1.04
CA HIS A 268 2.04 -18.27 -2.18
C HIS A 268 3.10 -17.20 -1.94
N ALA A 269 3.37 -16.40 -2.97
CA ALA A 269 4.10 -15.14 -2.87
C ALA A 269 3.18 -14.05 -3.43
N ASP A 270 3.28 -12.84 -2.87
CA ASP A 270 2.44 -11.72 -3.27
C ASP A 270 2.92 -11.09 -4.58
N ALA A 271 1.99 -10.40 -5.23
CA ALA A 271 2.26 -9.59 -6.40
C ALA A 271 2.69 -8.16 -6.01
N SER A 272 3.58 -8.02 -5.02
CA SER A 272 4.04 -6.74 -4.47
C SER A 272 5.58 -6.70 -4.37
N VAL A 273 6.16 -5.51 -4.21
CA VAL A 273 7.55 -5.35 -3.74
C VAL A 273 7.63 -5.35 -2.22
N LEU A 274 6.61 -4.79 -1.56
CA LEU A 274 6.44 -4.79 -0.11
C LEU A 274 4.99 -5.11 0.24
N THR A 275 4.79 -5.98 1.22
CA THR A 275 3.48 -6.28 1.79
C THR A 275 3.46 -5.83 3.25
N LEU A 276 2.40 -5.12 3.63
CA LEU A 276 1.99 -4.94 5.01
C LEU A 276 0.81 -5.87 5.31
N ASN A 277 0.86 -6.61 6.41
CA ASN A 277 -0.25 -7.38 6.96
C ASN A 277 -0.46 -7.04 8.45
N ALA A 278 -1.50 -6.26 8.76
CA ALA A 278 -1.78 -5.74 10.09
C ALA A 278 -2.98 -6.39 10.77
N ASN A 279 -2.84 -6.69 12.06
CA ASN A 279 -3.90 -7.24 12.89
C ASN A 279 -4.96 -6.18 13.20
N LEU A 280 -6.23 -6.44 12.89
CA LEU A 280 -7.34 -5.55 13.29
C LEU A 280 -7.81 -5.80 14.73
N GLY A 281 -7.25 -6.80 15.41
CA GLY A 281 -7.42 -6.93 16.86
C GLY A 281 -8.75 -7.54 17.30
N ILE A 282 -9.38 -8.37 16.45
CA ILE A 282 -10.53 -9.16 16.88
C ILE A 282 -10.07 -10.12 17.98
N PRO A 283 -10.67 -10.08 19.19
CA PRO A 283 -10.20 -10.89 20.31
C PRO A 283 -10.66 -12.36 20.19
N GLY A 284 -9.90 -13.24 20.84
CA GLY A 284 -10.36 -14.60 21.16
C GLY A 284 -10.25 -15.64 20.04
N PHE A 285 -9.51 -15.38 18.97
CA PHE A 285 -9.19 -16.40 17.96
C PHE A 285 -7.98 -17.26 18.34
N ARG A 286 -7.88 -18.47 17.76
CA ARG A 286 -6.74 -19.39 17.93
C ARG A 286 -6.30 -20.01 16.60
N GLY A 287 -5.01 -20.32 16.49
CA GLY A 287 -4.39 -20.71 15.23
C GLY A 287 -4.30 -19.52 14.28
N GLY A 288 -4.22 -19.79 12.98
CA GLY A 288 -4.14 -18.71 11.99
C GLY A 288 -2.78 -18.05 11.94
N GLU A 289 -1.70 -18.71 12.35
CA GLU A 289 -0.34 -18.21 12.22
C GLU A 289 0.03 -18.01 10.75
N LEU A 290 0.88 -17.04 10.47
CA LEU A 290 1.58 -16.99 9.19
C LEU A 290 2.82 -17.87 9.26
N GLU A 291 3.01 -18.68 8.24
CA GLU A 291 4.22 -19.46 8.02
C GLU A 291 4.99 -18.84 6.84
N PHE A 292 6.24 -18.43 7.06
CA PHE A 292 7.13 -17.82 6.08
C PHE A 292 8.28 -18.76 5.74
N LYS A 293 8.72 -18.76 4.48
CA LYS A 293 9.89 -19.49 3.98
C LYS A 293 10.78 -18.54 3.19
N GLY A 294 11.60 -19.01 2.24
CA GLY A 294 12.51 -18.16 1.46
C GLY A 294 11.81 -17.21 0.50
N THR A 295 12.59 -16.32 -0.09
CA THR A 295 12.17 -15.27 -1.01
C THR A 295 12.44 -15.67 -2.46
N ARG A 296 11.38 -15.61 -3.27
CA ARG A 296 11.44 -15.84 -4.72
C ARG A 296 12.44 -14.87 -5.37
N PHE A 297 13.28 -15.41 -6.26
CA PHE A 297 14.34 -14.71 -7.00
C PHE A 297 15.59 -14.32 -6.19
N LEU A 298 15.58 -14.46 -4.85
CA LEU A 298 16.75 -14.20 -4.01
C LEU A 298 17.40 -15.49 -3.53
N ASP A 299 16.58 -16.47 -3.12
CA ASP A 299 17.07 -17.77 -2.67
C ASP A 299 17.01 -18.81 -3.79
N GLU A 300 17.91 -19.79 -3.75
CA GLU A 300 18.00 -20.87 -4.75
C GLU A 300 16.80 -21.82 -4.71
N ALA A 301 16.39 -22.25 -3.51
CA ALA A 301 15.26 -23.15 -3.27
C ALA A 301 14.30 -22.59 -2.20
N PRO A 302 13.62 -21.46 -2.48
CA PRO A 302 12.94 -20.67 -1.45
C PRO A 302 11.78 -21.41 -0.76
N ARG A 303 11.10 -22.33 -1.45
CA ARG A 303 9.98 -23.12 -0.89
C ARG A 303 10.43 -24.28 0.01
N ASP A 304 11.69 -24.69 -0.11
CA ASP A 304 12.28 -25.79 0.65
C ASP A 304 13.01 -25.30 1.92
N MET A 305 13.15 -23.98 2.07
CA MET A 305 13.77 -23.40 3.26
C MET A 305 12.94 -23.69 4.52
N PRO A 306 13.59 -23.82 5.69
CA PRO A 306 12.91 -24.03 6.96
C PRO A 306 11.86 -22.94 7.24
N PRO A 307 10.65 -23.30 7.68
CA PRO A 307 9.60 -22.34 7.92
C PRO A 307 9.80 -21.57 9.23
N HIS A 308 9.44 -20.29 9.23
CA HIS A 308 9.31 -19.44 10.40
C HIS A 308 7.84 -19.08 10.63
N ARG A 309 7.38 -19.09 11.88
CA ARG A 309 5.98 -18.84 12.21
C ARG A 309 5.81 -17.56 13.00
N VAL A 310 4.80 -16.79 12.62
CA VAL A 310 4.43 -15.54 13.26
C VAL A 310 2.95 -15.60 13.63
N SER A 311 2.63 -15.35 14.90
CA SER A 311 1.27 -15.40 15.40
C SER A 311 0.71 -14.00 15.62
N PHE A 312 -0.39 -13.68 14.95
CA PHE A 312 -1.15 -12.46 15.24
C PHE A 312 -1.92 -12.53 16.55
N ALA A 313 -2.13 -13.72 17.11
CA ALA A 313 -2.82 -13.87 18.39
C ALA A 313 -2.02 -13.27 19.57
N SER A 314 -0.69 -13.15 19.41
CA SER A 314 0.20 -12.49 20.39
C SER A 314 0.44 -11.00 20.10
N MET A 315 -0.14 -10.46 19.02
CA MET A 315 0.06 -9.07 18.61
C MET A 315 -1.08 -8.17 19.07
N SER A 316 -0.74 -6.91 19.34
CA SER A 316 -1.73 -5.88 19.67
C SER A 316 -2.54 -5.48 18.42
N PRO A 317 -3.76 -4.93 18.58
CA PRO A 317 -4.45 -4.28 17.48
C PRO A 317 -3.57 -3.19 16.85
N GLY A 318 -3.41 -3.23 15.52
CA GLY A 318 -2.62 -2.28 14.76
C GLY A 318 -1.15 -2.64 14.58
N ASP A 319 -0.66 -3.69 15.24
CA ASP A 319 0.61 -4.32 14.92
C ASP A 319 0.54 -4.98 13.56
N GLY A 320 1.59 -4.80 12.75
CA GLY A 320 1.70 -5.39 11.43
C GLY A 320 3.03 -6.04 11.16
N ILE A 321 2.99 -6.95 10.18
CA ILE A 321 4.15 -7.61 9.61
C ILE A 321 4.43 -7.01 8.24
N LEU A 322 5.67 -6.58 8.04
CA LEU A 322 6.24 -6.12 6.79
C LEU A 322 7.18 -7.20 6.26
N HIS A 323 7.00 -7.56 4.99
CA HIS A 323 7.87 -8.49 4.29
C HIS A 323 7.88 -8.18 2.79
N LEU A 324 8.91 -8.68 2.10
CA LEU A 324 8.95 -8.63 0.64
C LEU A 324 7.78 -9.42 0.06
N GLY A 325 7.17 -8.91 -1.02
CA GLY A 325 6.08 -9.66 -1.68
C GLY A 325 6.56 -10.99 -2.26
N GLY A 326 7.83 -11.07 -2.66
CA GLY A 326 8.46 -12.32 -3.09
C GLY A 326 8.62 -13.39 -2.01
N GLN A 327 8.43 -13.06 -0.72
CA GLN A 327 8.56 -14.00 0.38
C GLN A 327 7.44 -15.04 0.32
N TYR A 328 7.81 -16.33 0.23
CA TYR A 328 6.81 -17.38 0.30
C TYR A 328 6.20 -17.46 1.69
N HIS A 329 4.87 -17.49 1.73
CA HIS A 329 4.15 -17.62 2.97
C HIS A 329 2.77 -18.27 2.81
N ALA A 330 2.23 -18.76 3.91
CA ALA A 330 0.91 -19.35 4.02
C ALA A 330 0.19 -18.85 5.28
N ALA A 331 -1.14 -18.84 5.28
CA ALA A 331 -1.91 -18.70 6.51
C ALA A 331 -2.30 -20.11 6.99
N LEU A 332 -1.75 -20.52 8.13
CA LEU A 332 -2.09 -21.80 8.75
C LEU A 332 -3.55 -21.81 9.22
N PRO A 333 -4.16 -22.98 9.43
CA PRO A 333 -5.56 -23.07 9.80
C PRO A 333 -5.92 -22.34 11.09
N LEU A 334 -6.94 -21.48 11.01
CA LEU A 334 -7.68 -20.93 12.13
C LEU A 334 -8.52 -22.05 12.75
N THR A 335 -8.37 -22.27 14.06
CA THR A 335 -9.04 -23.37 14.77
C THR A 335 -10.27 -22.90 15.55
N SER A 336 -10.33 -21.63 15.93
CA SER A 336 -11.51 -21.03 16.58
C SER A 336 -11.50 -19.50 16.47
N GLY A 337 -12.67 -18.89 16.66
CA GLY A 337 -12.86 -17.44 16.61
C GLY A 337 -12.90 -16.87 15.19
N GLN A 338 -12.65 -15.58 15.09
CA GLN A 338 -12.58 -14.83 13.83
C GLN A 338 -11.31 -13.97 13.84
N ARG A 339 -10.58 -13.98 12.74
CA ARG A 339 -9.39 -13.16 12.52
C ARG A 339 -9.64 -12.26 11.31
N MET A 340 -9.39 -10.97 11.46
CA MET A 340 -9.42 -10.02 10.35
C MET A 340 -8.13 -9.23 10.33
N ASN A 341 -7.56 -9.11 9.13
CA ASN A 341 -6.31 -8.40 8.92
C ASN A 341 -6.46 -7.40 7.77
N PHE A 342 -5.90 -6.22 7.96
CA PHE A 342 -5.65 -5.26 6.90
C PHE A 342 -4.40 -5.69 6.14
N VAL A 343 -4.46 -5.70 4.82
CA VAL A 343 -3.35 -6.04 3.94
C VAL A 343 -3.16 -4.93 2.92
N LEU A 344 -1.92 -4.50 2.73
CA LEU A 344 -1.55 -3.53 1.70
C LEU A 344 -0.42 -4.10 0.86
N TRP A 345 -0.71 -4.30 -0.42
CA TRP A 345 0.29 -4.65 -1.42
C TRP A 345 0.82 -3.40 -2.09
N MET A 346 2.10 -3.12 -1.94
CA MET A 346 2.77 -1.99 -2.58
C MET A 346 3.51 -2.49 -3.80
N PHE A 347 3.26 -1.87 -4.95
CA PHE A 347 3.79 -2.37 -6.23
C PHE A 347 5.08 -1.68 -6.63
N GLY A 348 5.94 -2.38 -7.36
CA GLY A 348 7.08 -1.75 -7.99
C GLY A 348 6.64 -0.80 -9.11
N LYS A 349 7.60 -0.02 -9.60
CA LYS A 349 7.41 0.90 -10.73
C LYS A 349 6.78 0.15 -11.92
N HIS A 350 5.73 0.71 -12.52
CA HIS A 350 4.94 0.08 -13.58
C HIS A 350 4.14 -1.18 -13.17
N GLY A 351 3.94 -1.42 -11.88
CA GLY A 351 3.13 -2.54 -11.39
C GLY A 351 3.83 -3.89 -11.41
N VAL A 352 5.16 -3.91 -11.51
CA VAL A 352 5.94 -5.17 -11.57
C VAL A 352 6.41 -5.60 -10.19
N VAL A 353 6.56 -6.92 -10.00
CA VAL A 353 7.36 -7.46 -8.91
C VAL A 353 8.83 -7.33 -9.30
N ARG A 354 9.66 -6.76 -8.43
CA ARG A 354 11.10 -6.63 -8.69
C ARG A 354 11.75 -8.01 -8.62
N VAL A 355 12.48 -8.39 -9.67
CA VAL A 355 13.11 -9.71 -9.81
C VAL A 355 14.64 -9.68 -9.73
N ALA A 356 15.23 -8.48 -9.73
CA ALA A 356 16.67 -8.27 -9.65
C ALA A 356 16.97 -7.07 -8.75
N PRO A 357 18.03 -7.13 -7.93
CA PRO A 357 18.43 -6.00 -7.11
C PRO A 357 18.77 -4.74 -7.92
N TYR A 358 18.58 -3.56 -7.34
CA TYR A 358 19.14 -2.30 -7.81
C TYR A 358 20.63 -2.23 -7.52
N HIS A 359 21.39 -1.61 -8.42
CA HIS A 359 22.81 -1.31 -8.19
C HIS A 359 22.96 -0.33 -7.04
N LEU A 360 24.12 -0.32 -6.36
CA LEU A 360 24.34 0.51 -5.16
C LEU A 360 24.08 2.00 -5.43
N GLU A 361 24.48 2.48 -6.61
CA GLU A 361 24.24 3.84 -7.10
C GLU A 361 22.76 4.20 -7.33
N GLU A 362 21.89 3.20 -7.53
CA GLU A 362 20.44 3.39 -7.68
C GLU A 362 19.68 3.31 -6.34
N GLN A 363 20.37 2.92 -5.25
CA GLN A 363 19.74 2.80 -3.93
C GLN A 363 19.59 4.17 -3.28
N LEU A 364 18.46 4.38 -2.62
CA LEU A 364 18.15 5.65 -2.01
C LEU A 364 18.95 5.86 -0.71
N THR A 365 19.64 6.99 -0.61
CA THR A 365 20.22 7.45 0.66
C THR A 365 19.12 7.73 1.69
N ALA A 366 19.45 7.78 2.97
CA ALA A 366 18.50 8.13 4.04
C ALA A 366 17.78 9.46 3.71
N MET A 367 18.55 10.50 3.35
CA MET A 367 18.00 11.79 2.94
C MET A 367 16.98 11.64 1.80
N LEU A 368 17.28 10.88 0.74
CA LEU A 368 16.37 10.72 -0.40
C LEU A 368 15.10 9.93 -0.03
N ARG A 369 15.21 8.89 0.80
CA ARG A 369 14.05 8.11 1.26
C ARG A 369 13.03 8.99 1.97
N TRP A 370 13.50 9.87 2.85
CA TRP A 370 12.65 10.71 3.70
C TRP A 370 12.32 12.09 3.10
N SER A 371 12.92 12.47 1.96
CA SER A 371 12.59 13.70 1.23
C SER A 371 11.37 13.56 0.31
N ALA A 372 10.95 12.33 -0.01
CA ALA A 372 9.98 12.02 -1.05
C ALA A 372 8.51 12.43 -0.76
N PHE A 373 8.25 13.12 0.35
CA PHE A 373 6.92 13.64 0.73
C PHE A 373 6.87 15.18 0.78
N SER A 374 7.99 15.88 0.56
CA SER A 374 8.02 17.33 0.38
C SER A 374 8.30 17.60 -1.10
N GLU A 375 7.35 18.21 -1.82
CA GLU A 375 7.57 18.61 -3.23
C GLU A 375 8.78 19.54 -3.38
N GLU A 376 9.00 20.40 -2.38
CA GLU A 376 10.21 21.20 -2.26
C GLU A 376 11.43 20.29 -2.10
N ALA A 377 11.47 19.41 -1.10
CA ALA A 377 12.63 18.53 -0.88
C ALA A 377 12.91 17.58 -2.07
N LEU A 378 11.89 17.13 -2.80
CA LEU A 378 12.02 16.29 -4.01
C LEU A 378 12.67 17.04 -5.17
N LYS A 379 12.17 18.25 -5.46
CA LYS A 379 12.74 19.10 -6.50
C LYS A 379 14.19 19.46 -6.15
N LEU A 380 14.41 19.78 -4.88
CA LEU A 380 15.68 20.15 -4.28
C LEU A 380 16.71 18.99 -4.26
N ALA A 381 16.29 17.76 -3.97
CA ALA A 381 17.18 16.60 -3.92
C ALA A 381 17.51 16.02 -5.31
N PHE A 382 16.60 16.14 -6.28
CA PHE A 382 16.84 15.69 -7.66
C PHE A 382 17.89 16.58 -8.36
N GLU A 383 17.82 17.90 -8.17
CA GLU A 383 18.81 18.87 -8.69
C GLU A 383 20.22 18.62 -8.13
N ALA A 384 20.33 18.23 -6.86
CA ALA A 384 21.59 17.82 -6.23
C ALA A 384 22.15 16.48 -6.78
N GLY A 385 21.28 15.47 -6.97
CA GLY A 385 21.68 14.15 -7.45
C GLY A 385 22.15 14.11 -8.91
N THR A 386 21.65 15.02 -9.77
CA THR A 386 22.11 15.13 -11.16
C THR A 386 23.52 15.70 -11.30
N GLN A 387 24.03 16.46 -10.32
CA GLN A 387 25.37 17.04 -10.39
C GLN A 387 26.49 16.05 -10.03
N SER A 388 26.19 14.93 -9.35
CA SER A 388 27.21 13.92 -9.02
C SER A 388 27.40 12.85 -10.10
N ALA A 389 26.52 12.77 -11.10
CA ALA A 389 26.57 11.74 -12.15
C ALA A 389 27.37 12.17 -13.40
N ASP A 390 27.50 13.48 -13.67
CA ASP A 390 28.22 14.01 -14.83
C ASP A 390 29.71 14.35 -14.54
N GLY A 391 30.25 13.83 -13.45
CA GLY A 391 31.57 14.17 -12.93
C GLY A 391 32.51 12.98 -12.71
N GLN A 392 32.58 12.02 -13.66
CA GLN A 392 33.71 11.08 -13.80
C GLN A 392 33.95 10.67 -15.25
#